data_AF-A0A368DQD4-F1
#
_entry.id   AF-A0A368DQD4-F1
#
_cell.length_a   1.000
_cell.length_b   1.000
_cell.length_c   1.000
_cell.angle_alpha   90.00
_cell.angle_beta   90.00
_cell.angle_gamma   90.00
#
_symmetry.space_group_name_H-M   'P 1'
#
loop_
_entity.id
_entity.type
_entity.pdbx_description
1 polymer ?
#
loop_
_entity_poly.entity_id
_entity_poly.type
_entity_poly.pdbx_seq_one_letter_code
_entity_poly.pdbx_strand_id
1 'polypeptide(L)'
;MNHLDSDYFSTCSSTGDQFAGRHILADFWGVERMGELDFIQTTIEESARKAGATILHSYYHPFGEGMGVSGVTVLSESHISIHTWPERNFASIDIFMCGNCDPQTSVDYLQKILKPSSVDQSLNRRGVISAVAQIYS
;
A
#
# COMPACT_ATOMS: atom_id res chain seq x y z
N MET A 1 -23.23 -1.62 -23.23
CA MET A 1 -22.10 -0.68 -23.35
C MET A 1 -20.83 -1.50 -23.16
N ASN A 2 -19.96 -1.51 -24.17
CA ASN A 2 -18.73 -2.30 -24.16
C ASN A 2 -17.75 -1.71 -23.15
N HIS A 3 -17.30 -2.50 -22.18
CA HIS A 3 -16.36 -2.11 -21.11
C HIS A 3 -14.88 -2.40 -21.47
N LEU A 4 -14.52 -2.40 -22.77
CA LEU A 4 -13.23 -2.95 -23.22
C LEU A 4 -12.11 -1.94 -23.54
N ASP A 5 -12.29 -0.63 -23.37
CA ASP A 5 -11.33 0.35 -23.95
C ASP A 5 -10.69 1.35 -22.95
N SER A 6 -10.60 1.07 -21.65
CA SER A 6 -9.67 1.81 -20.79
C SER A 6 -8.72 0.85 -20.09
N ASP A 7 -7.47 0.81 -20.53
CA ASP A 7 -6.42 0.28 -19.69
C ASP A 7 -6.32 1.16 -18.43
N TYR A 8 -6.25 0.56 -17.24
CA TYR A 8 -6.23 1.32 -15.97
C TYR A 8 -4.88 2.05 -15.72
N PHE A 9 -4.10 2.26 -16.79
CA PHE A 9 -2.82 2.94 -16.72
C PHE A 9 -3.05 4.43 -16.46
N SER A 10 -2.29 4.96 -15.51
CA SER A 10 -2.25 6.38 -15.19
C SER A 10 -1.16 7.05 -16.00
N THR A 11 -1.43 8.25 -16.51
CA THR A 11 -0.42 9.08 -17.20
C THR A 11 0.21 10.07 -16.24
N CYS A 12 1.54 10.09 -16.18
CA CYS A 12 2.27 11.09 -15.42
C CYS A 12 2.24 12.44 -16.13
N SER A 13 1.70 13.47 -15.48
CA SER A 13 1.59 14.81 -16.06
C SER A 13 2.93 15.48 -16.36
N SER A 14 4.01 15.13 -15.66
CA SER A 14 5.33 15.75 -15.85
C SER A 14 6.20 15.05 -16.89
N THR A 15 6.10 13.72 -17.02
CA THR A 15 6.95 12.94 -17.94
C THR A 15 6.20 12.38 -19.15
N GLY A 16 4.87 12.33 -19.11
CA GLY A 16 4.04 11.64 -20.09
C GLY A 16 4.06 10.12 -19.94
N ASP A 17 4.89 9.55 -19.07
CA ASP A 17 4.96 8.10 -18.89
C ASP A 17 3.63 7.54 -18.40
N GLN A 18 3.28 6.36 -18.90
CA GLN A 18 2.13 5.60 -18.43
C GLN A 18 2.58 4.53 -17.43
N PHE A 19 1.77 4.23 -16.43
CA PHE A 19 2.06 3.19 -15.44
C PHE A 19 0.78 2.58 -14.86
N ALA A 20 0.80 1.30 -14.49
CA ALA A 20 -0.34 0.60 -13.94
C ALA A 20 -0.73 1.07 -12.52
N GLY A 21 0.26 1.45 -11.70
CA GLY A 21 0.00 1.97 -10.36
C GLY A 21 1.26 2.39 -9.60
N ARG A 22 1.04 2.87 -8.38
CA ARG A 22 2.07 3.36 -7.46
C ARG A 22 2.20 2.40 -6.29
N HIS A 23 3.42 1.94 -6.05
CA HIS A 23 3.74 0.98 -5.01
C HIS A 23 4.73 1.57 -4.02
N ILE A 24 4.25 1.89 -2.82
CA ILE A 24 5.09 2.32 -1.72
C ILE A 24 5.52 1.09 -0.91
N LEU A 25 6.82 0.94 -0.69
CA LEU A 25 7.37 0.01 0.30
C LEU A 25 7.80 0.86 1.48
N ALA A 26 7.27 0.60 2.66
CA ALA A 26 7.52 1.40 3.84
C ALA A 26 7.86 0.57 5.08
N ASP A 27 8.94 0.96 5.73
CA ASP A 27 9.48 0.38 6.95
C ASP A 27 9.20 1.34 8.11
N PHE A 28 8.35 0.91 9.03
CA PHE A 28 7.93 1.68 10.20
C PHE A 28 8.67 1.16 11.44
N TRP A 29 9.41 2.04 12.10
CA TRP A 29 10.19 1.73 13.31
C TRP A 29 9.59 2.40 14.55
N GLY A 30 9.81 1.78 15.71
CA GLY A 30 9.34 2.30 17.00
C GLY A 30 7.83 2.23 17.16
N VAL A 31 7.17 1.28 16.50
CA VAL A 31 5.71 1.10 16.59
C VAL A 31 5.34 0.14 17.72
N GLU A 32 4.41 0.56 18.57
CA GLU A 32 3.87 -0.27 19.65
C GLU A 32 2.63 -1.06 19.18
N ARG A 33 2.17 -2.04 19.99
CA ARG A 33 0.93 -2.81 19.73
C ARG A 33 0.95 -3.62 18.43
N MET A 34 2.15 -3.99 17.99
CA MET A 34 2.39 -4.73 16.74
C MET A 34 2.02 -6.22 16.79
N GLY A 35 1.53 -6.72 17.92
CA GLY A 35 0.96 -8.06 18.05
C GLY A 35 -0.55 -8.08 18.24
N GLU A 36 -1.22 -6.93 18.17
CA GLU A 36 -2.66 -6.81 18.36
C GLU A 36 -3.39 -6.93 17.02
N LEU A 37 -3.90 -8.13 16.72
CA LEU A 37 -4.55 -8.45 15.44
C LEU A 37 -5.64 -7.45 15.05
N ASP A 38 -6.63 -7.22 15.92
CA ASP A 38 -7.78 -6.36 15.62
C ASP A 38 -7.35 -4.91 15.36
N PHE A 39 -6.33 -4.44 16.08
CA PHE A 39 -5.77 -3.11 15.90
C PHE A 39 -5.09 -2.98 14.54
N ILE A 40 -4.26 -3.95 14.16
CA ILE A 40 -3.54 -3.97 12.87
C ILE A 40 -4.52 -4.06 11.71
N GLN A 41 -5.46 -5.02 11.77
CA GLN A 41 -6.46 -5.21 10.74
C GLN A 41 -7.28 -3.93 10.51
N THR A 42 -7.85 -3.38 11.59
CA THR A 42 -8.65 -2.15 11.49
C THR A 42 -7.83 -0.98 10.94
N THR A 43 -6.58 -0.84 11.37
CA THR A 43 -5.71 0.26 10.95
C THR A 43 -5.36 0.19 9.46
N ILE A 44 -5.05 -1.00 8.95
CA ILE A 44 -4.74 -1.21 7.53
C ILE A 44 -5.97 -1.06 6.64
N GLU A 45 -7.12 -1.62 7.04
CA GLU A 45 -8.34 -1.49 6.26
C GLU A 45 -8.83 -0.03 6.20
N GLU A 46 -8.73 0.72 7.30
CA GLU A 46 -9.05 2.15 7.29
C GLU A 46 -8.07 2.95 6.43
N SER A 47 -6.77 2.62 6.43
CA SER A 47 -5.80 3.32 5.57
C SER A 47 -6.12 3.13 4.09
N ALA A 48 -6.54 1.92 3.68
CA ALA A 48 -7.01 1.63 2.34
C ALA A 48 -8.25 2.46 1.97
N ARG A 49 -9.28 2.48 2.84
CA ARG A 49 -10.51 3.25 2.61
C ARG A 49 -10.23 4.75 2.50
N LYS A 50 -9.33 5.30 3.33
CA LYS A 50 -8.94 6.71 3.28
C LYS A 50 -8.21 7.09 1.99
N ALA A 51 -7.45 6.17 1.43
CA ALA A 51 -6.80 6.34 0.13
C ALA A 51 -7.75 6.20 -1.07
N GLY A 52 -9.04 5.96 -0.85
CA GLY A 52 -10.05 5.78 -1.89
C GLY A 52 -10.12 4.36 -2.47
N ALA A 53 -9.42 3.40 -1.86
CA ALA A 53 -9.39 2.03 -2.35
C ALA A 53 -10.66 1.25 -1.96
N THR A 54 -11.07 0.34 -2.83
CA THR A 54 -12.12 -0.64 -2.56
C THR A 54 -11.46 -1.94 -2.09
N ILE A 55 -11.83 -2.39 -0.88
CA ILE A 55 -11.37 -3.66 -0.32
C ILE A 55 -12.24 -4.80 -0.87
N LEU A 56 -11.59 -5.84 -1.40
CA LEU A 56 -12.26 -7.06 -1.84
C LEU A 56 -12.24 -8.12 -0.75
N HIS A 57 -11.05 -8.41 -0.22
CA HIS A 57 -10.83 -9.42 0.81
C HIS A 57 -9.66 -9.01 1.71
N SER A 58 -9.69 -9.46 2.95
CA SER A 58 -8.59 -9.26 3.89
C SER A 58 -8.29 -10.56 4.62
N TYR A 59 -7.01 -10.90 4.73
CA TYR A 59 -6.53 -12.10 5.40
C TYR A 59 -5.39 -11.73 6.34
N TYR A 60 -5.51 -12.09 7.61
CA TYR A 60 -4.52 -11.85 8.64
C TYR A 60 -4.24 -13.13 9.42
N HIS A 61 -2.97 -13.35 9.75
CA HIS A 61 -2.50 -14.49 10.51
C HIS A 61 -1.66 -13.98 11.70
N PRO A 62 -2.17 -14.06 12.94
CA PRO A 62 -1.36 -13.87 14.12
C PRO A 62 -0.50 -15.12 14.37
N PHE A 63 0.76 -14.95 14.74
CA PHE A 63 1.62 -16.09 15.06
C PHE A 63 1.41 -16.63 16.48
N GLY A 64 0.72 -15.87 17.33
CA GLY A 64 0.38 -16.22 18.72
C GLY A 64 0.15 -14.96 19.55
N GLU A 65 -0.23 -15.11 20.82
CA GLU A 65 -0.53 -13.98 21.70
C GLU A 65 0.70 -13.08 21.89
N GLY A 66 0.56 -11.79 21.53
CA GLY A 66 1.64 -10.80 21.58
C GLY A 66 2.75 -10.97 20.52
N MET A 67 2.67 -12.00 19.68
CA MET A 67 3.61 -12.22 18.57
C MET A 67 3.18 -11.44 17.32
N GLY A 68 4.05 -11.42 16.31
CA GLY A 68 3.78 -10.70 15.07
C GLY A 68 2.53 -11.17 14.32
N VAL A 69 2.11 -10.34 13.38
CA VAL A 69 0.99 -10.56 12.47
C VAL A 69 1.51 -10.42 11.04
N SER A 70 1.09 -11.32 10.16
CA SER A 70 1.18 -11.14 8.71
C SER A 70 -0.21 -10.93 8.13
N GLY A 71 -0.36 -9.95 7.27
CA GLY A 71 -1.65 -9.57 6.71
C GLY A 71 -1.56 -9.12 5.26
N VAL A 72 -2.62 -9.38 4.50
CA VAL A 72 -2.84 -8.83 3.18
C VAL A 72 -4.29 -8.39 3.03
N THR A 73 -4.49 -7.16 2.62
CA THR A 73 -5.77 -6.60 2.18
C THR A 73 -5.72 -6.47 0.66
N VAL A 74 -6.51 -7.31 -0.01
CA VAL A 74 -6.67 -7.31 -1.46
C VAL A 74 -7.63 -6.19 -1.86
N LEU A 75 -7.16 -5.32 -2.73
CA LEU A 75 -7.92 -4.19 -3.26
C LEU A 75 -8.36 -4.49 -4.71
N SER A 76 -9.28 -3.70 -5.26
CA SER A 76 -9.56 -3.73 -6.70
C SER A 76 -8.27 -3.44 -7.47
N GLU A 77 -7.65 -4.50 -8.03
CA GLU A 77 -6.42 -4.51 -8.85
C GLU A 77 -5.09 -4.23 -8.12
N SER A 78 -5.05 -4.29 -6.79
CA SER A 78 -3.83 -4.03 -6.02
C SER A 78 -3.90 -4.61 -4.59
N HIS A 79 -3.04 -4.18 -3.66
CA HIS A 79 -3.03 -4.70 -2.29
C HIS A 79 -2.33 -3.77 -1.29
N ILE A 80 -2.63 -3.99 -0.01
CA ILE A 80 -1.77 -3.59 1.10
C ILE A 80 -1.33 -4.86 1.84
N SER A 81 -0.03 -5.08 2.05
CA SER A 81 0.47 -6.12 2.96
C SER A 81 1.18 -5.51 4.17
N ILE A 82 1.17 -6.25 5.27
CA ILE A 82 1.88 -5.90 6.50
C ILE A 82 2.51 -7.14 7.12
N HIS A 83 3.73 -6.98 7.60
CA HIS A 83 4.42 -7.96 8.45
C HIS A 83 4.97 -7.23 9.68
N THR A 84 4.69 -7.75 10.87
CA THR A 84 5.11 -7.11 12.12
C THR A 84 6.08 -7.96 12.94
N TRP A 85 7.00 -7.28 13.61
CA TRP A 85 7.97 -7.83 14.56
C TRP A 85 7.90 -7.04 15.88
N PRO A 86 6.97 -7.39 16.79
CA PRO A 86 6.80 -6.70 18.07
C PRO A 86 8.09 -6.62 18.89
N GLU A 87 8.93 -7.65 18.85
CA GLU A 87 10.21 -7.72 19.54
C GLU A 87 11.27 -6.72 19.02
N ARG A 88 11.00 -6.10 17.87
CA ARG A 88 11.82 -5.04 17.26
C ARG A 88 11.07 -3.70 17.17
N ASN A 89 9.82 -3.62 17.62
CA ASN A 89 8.93 -2.48 17.37
C ASN A 89 8.91 -2.09 15.88
N PHE A 90 8.83 -3.08 14.99
CA PHE A 90 8.99 -2.91 13.56
C PHE A 90 7.79 -3.44 12.79
N ALA A 91 7.40 -2.73 11.73
CA ALA A 91 6.46 -3.21 10.73
C ALA A 91 6.97 -2.88 9.33
N SER A 92 6.94 -3.86 8.44
CA SER A 92 7.15 -3.67 7.00
C SER A 92 5.80 -3.68 6.31
N ILE A 93 5.55 -2.69 5.47
CA ILE A 93 4.25 -2.42 4.86
C ILE A 93 4.42 -2.15 3.36
N ASP A 94 3.73 -2.91 2.53
CA ASP A 94 3.63 -2.69 1.09
C ASP A 94 2.27 -2.05 0.80
N ILE A 95 2.25 -0.93 0.09
CA ILE A 95 1.04 -0.19 -0.28
C ILE A 95 1.04 -0.01 -1.78
N PHE A 96 0.43 -0.96 -2.48
CA PHE A 96 0.25 -0.90 -3.92
C PHE A 96 -1.16 -0.41 -4.24
N MET A 97 -1.27 0.64 -5.05
CA MET A 97 -2.56 1.18 -5.47
C MET A 97 -2.56 1.61 -6.94
N CYS A 98 -3.70 1.39 -7.59
CA CYS A 98 -3.95 1.69 -9.01
C CYS A 98 -5.01 2.79 -9.17
N GLY A 99 -5.08 3.37 -10.38
CA GLY A 99 -6.07 4.40 -10.73
C GLY A 99 -6.01 5.65 -9.85
N ASN A 100 -7.17 6.16 -9.46
CA ASN A 100 -7.32 7.39 -8.68
C ASN A 100 -7.00 7.25 -7.18
N CYS A 101 -6.63 6.05 -6.73
CA CYS A 101 -6.24 5.83 -5.34
C CYS A 101 -4.88 6.47 -5.04
N ASP A 102 -4.73 7.03 -3.83
CA ASP A 102 -3.48 7.68 -3.42
C ASP A 102 -2.77 6.92 -2.28
N PRO A 103 -1.69 6.16 -2.58
CA PRO A 103 -1.01 5.37 -1.57
C PRO A 103 -0.33 6.23 -0.49
N GLN A 104 0.03 7.49 -0.78
CA GLN A 104 0.60 8.40 0.23
C GLN A 104 -0.44 8.75 1.30
N THR A 105 -1.70 8.95 0.93
CA THR A 105 -2.81 9.10 1.89
C THR A 105 -2.92 7.91 2.86
N SER A 106 -2.65 6.68 2.39
CA SER A 106 -2.57 5.50 3.26
C SER A 106 -1.38 5.59 4.22
N VAL A 107 -0.19 5.94 3.73
CA VAL A 107 1.00 6.14 4.60
C VAL A 107 0.75 7.19 5.66
N ASP A 108 0.21 8.35 5.29
CA ASP A 108 -0.03 9.48 6.21
C ASP A 108 -1.01 9.09 7.32
N TYR A 109 -2.05 8.33 6.96
CA TYR A 109 -2.98 7.77 7.94
C TYR A 109 -2.29 6.78 8.88
N LEU A 110 -1.48 5.86 8.33
CA LEU A 110 -0.74 4.89 9.14
C LEU A 110 0.23 5.58 10.10
N GLN A 111 0.97 6.61 9.64
CA GLN A 111 1.86 7.38 10.51
C GLN A 111 1.11 8.04 11.68
N LYS A 112 -0.09 8.58 11.41
CA LYS A 112 -0.92 9.21 12.44
C LYS A 112 -1.39 8.22 13.52
N ILE A 113 -1.74 7.00 13.12
CA ILE A 113 -2.33 5.99 14.02
C ILE A 113 -1.25 5.17 14.72
N LEU A 114 -0.25 4.70 13.96
CA LEU A 114 0.84 3.85 14.45
C LEU A 114 1.92 4.64 15.19
N LYS A 115 2.06 5.94 14.91
CA LYS A 115 3.03 6.85 15.54
C LYS A 115 4.46 6.27 15.57
N PRO A 116 5.00 5.84 14.42
CA PRO A 116 6.38 5.35 14.36
C PRO A 116 7.36 6.45 14.79
N SER A 117 8.49 6.05 15.36
CA SER A 117 9.61 6.95 15.64
C SER A 117 10.36 7.34 14.35
N SER A 118 10.38 6.47 13.34
CA SER A 118 10.87 6.77 12.00
C SER A 118 10.17 5.93 10.94
N VAL A 119 10.13 6.47 9.72
CA VAL A 119 9.63 5.77 8.53
C VAL A 119 10.66 5.91 7.43
N ASP A 120 11.10 4.78 6.88
CA ASP A 120 11.81 4.73 5.60
C ASP A 120 10.82 4.28 4.53
N GLN A 121 10.78 4.94 3.38
CA GLN A 121 9.87 4.56 2.31
C GLN A 121 10.45 4.80 0.92
N SER A 122 10.09 3.92 -0.01
CA SER A 122 10.41 4.07 -1.42
C SER A 122 9.15 3.95 -2.28
N LEU A 123 9.07 4.76 -3.33
CA LEU A 123 7.96 4.73 -4.29
C LEU A 123 8.42 4.12 -5.61
N ASN A 124 7.72 3.08 -6.04
CA ASN A 124 7.92 2.42 -7.32
C ASN A 124 6.68 2.57 -8.20
N ARG A 125 6.85 3.07 -9.43
CA ARG A 125 5.79 2.98 -10.45
C ARG A 125 5.82 1.59 -11.08
N ARG A 126 4.67 0.94 -11.17
CA ARG A 126 4.55 -0.43 -11.70
C ARG A 126 4.15 -0.40 -13.16
N GLY A 127 4.82 -1.17 -14.00
CA GLY A 127 4.51 -1.27 -15.44
C GLY A 127 4.72 0.04 -16.19
N VAL A 128 5.88 0.69 -16.04
CA VAL A 128 6.15 1.97 -16.71
C VAL A 128 6.33 1.77 -18.22
N ILE A 129 5.59 2.53 -19.01
CA ILE A 129 5.79 2.71 -20.46
C ILE A 129 6.28 4.14 -20.66
N SER A 130 7.52 4.28 -21.14
CA SER A 130 8.10 5.62 -21.27
C SER A 130 7.59 6.33 -22.51
N ALA A 131 7.18 7.59 -22.35
CA ALA A 131 6.75 8.43 -23.47
C ALA A 131 7.87 8.69 -24.48
N VAL A 132 9.14 8.71 -24.01
CA VAL A 132 10.30 8.91 -24.89
C VAL A 132 10.53 7.71 -25.82
N ALA A 133 10.28 6.49 -25.35
CA ALA A 133 10.42 5.29 -26.15
C ALA A 133 9.36 5.20 -27.27
N GLN A 134 8.17 5.79 -27.06
CA GLN A 134 7.09 5.80 -28.05
C GLN A 134 7.33 6.75 -29.22
N ILE A 135 8.23 7.74 -29.09
CA ILE A 135 8.55 8.69 -30.18
C ILE A 135 9.53 8.09 -31.20
N TYR A 136 10.30 7.07 -30.80
CA TYR A 136 11.34 6.44 -31.63
C TYR A 136 10.96 5.04 -32.14
N SER A 137 9.68 4.65 -32.04
CA SER A 137 9.11 3.42 -32.62
C SER A 137 8.08 3.77 -33.70
#